data_AF-A0A2W0BDY8-F1
#
_entry.id   AF-A0A2W0BDY8-F1
#
_cell.length_a   1.000
_cell.length_b   1.000
_cell.length_c   1.000
_cell.angle_alpha   90.00
_cell.angle_beta   90.00
_cell.angle_gamma   90.00
#
_symmetry.space_group_name_H-M   'P 1'
#
loop_
_entity.id
_entity.type
_entity.pdbx_description
1 polymer ?
#
loop_
_entity_poly.entity_id
_entity_poly.type
_entity_poly.pdbx_seq_one_letter_code
_entity_poly.pdbx_strand_id
1 'polypeptide(L)'
;MGISERLRGKQSLNGKPHITSITPQFALPGGEVRISGTGLRSHDMRRPTVRFGDEPAGVVISSDDFVVARVPEAANSGPVVVIPDEATSNGFDLKVAVPIAENLHPVTNPAIDHEGNLFVTFSGSRGQKVPVSIYKIDTSYHVKPFLSELMNAHGVAFDREGQMYVSSRQNGTVYRVAPNGTMSAYAEGMGVATGIAFDREQNLYVGDRSGTIFKIARDRQIGRPQGMAFDSAGNLYVAASFTGKRGIVRITPEKQATLCVSGQNLVGLCFAPGRAAVLATTSSVFHLSWNIHGLPLLP
;
A
#
# COMPACT_ATOMS: atom_id res chain seq x y z
N MET A 1 20.89 -42.01 30.44
CA MET A 1 21.15 -40.78 29.65
C MET A 1 21.42 -39.65 30.64
N GLY A 2 22.69 -39.29 30.79
CA GLY A 2 23.12 -38.29 31.76
C GLY A 2 22.86 -36.87 31.28
N ILE A 3 22.67 -35.95 32.23
CA ILE A 3 22.44 -34.51 32.02
C ILE A 3 23.56 -33.87 31.15
N SER A 4 24.74 -34.50 31.10
CA SER A 4 25.89 -34.13 30.27
C SER A 4 25.64 -34.20 28.75
N GLU A 5 24.75 -35.06 28.25
CA GLU A 5 24.51 -35.19 26.81
C GLU A 5 23.56 -34.12 26.27
N ARG A 6 22.70 -33.55 27.12
CA ARG A 6 21.78 -32.45 26.73
C ARG A 6 22.47 -31.09 26.63
N LEU A 7 23.70 -30.96 27.15
CA LEU A 7 24.51 -29.72 27.10
C LEU A 7 25.52 -29.71 25.95
N ARG A 8 25.71 -30.83 25.24
CA ARG A 8 26.49 -30.87 24.02
C ARG A 8 25.55 -30.56 22.86
N GLY A 9 25.72 -29.39 22.25
CA GLY A 9 25.09 -29.03 20.99
C GLY A 9 25.23 -30.15 19.97
N LYS A 10 24.33 -30.20 18.98
CA LYS A 10 24.31 -31.27 17.97
C LYS A 10 25.73 -31.42 17.38
N GLN A 11 26.36 -32.57 17.60
CA GLN A 11 27.72 -32.81 17.12
C GLN A 11 27.75 -32.68 15.60
N SER A 12 28.66 -31.84 15.10
CA SER A 12 28.79 -31.59 13.67
C SER A 12 29.31 -32.83 12.93
N LEU A 13 29.01 -32.90 11.63
CA LEU A 13 29.64 -33.86 10.72
C LEU A 13 31.16 -33.60 10.73
N ASN A 14 31.93 -34.50 11.35
CA ASN A 14 33.39 -34.48 11.44
C ASN A 14 34.04 -33.37 12.30
N GLY A 15 33.31 -32.71 13.20
CA GLY A 15 33.87 -31.68 14.10
C GLY A 15 34.15 -30.32 13.43
N LYS A 16 33.80 -30.14 12.16
CA LYS A 16 33.87 -28.84 11.46
C LYS A 16 32.57 -28.04 11.63
N PRO A 17 32.63 -26.70 11.68
CA PRO A 17 31.42 -25.87 11.65
C PRO A 17 30.58 -26.19 10.41
N HIS A 18 29.26 -26.22 10.56
CA HIS A 18 28.36 -26.51 9.45
C HIS A 18 27.08 -25.67 9.55
N ILE A 19 26.75 -24.95 8.47
CA ILE A 19 25.53 -24.16 8.34
C ILE A 19 24.45 -25.04 7.73
N THR A 20 23.31 -25.18 8.43
CA THR A 20 22.14 -25.91 7.94
C THR A 20 21.09 -25.00 7.31
N SER A 21 21.00 -23.73 7.73
CA SER A 21 20.03 -22.78 7.18
C SER A 21 20.37 -21.33 7.53
N ILE A 22 19.98 -20.40 6.66
CA ILE A 22 19.93 -18.96 6.96
C ILE A 22 18.50 -18.46 6.86
N THR A 23 18.06 -17.67 7.85
CA THR A 23 16.70 -17.10 7.90
C THR A 23 16.73 -15.64 8.35
N PRO A 24 16.10 -14.71 7.60
CA PRO A 24 15.47 -14.92 6.28
C PRO A 24 16.48 -15.28 5.17
N GLN A 25 16.01 -15.84 4.05
CA GLN A 25 16.83 -16.17 2.86
C GLN A 25 17.11 -14.96 1.95
N PHE A 26 16.45 -13.84 2.24
CA PHE A 26 16.61 -12.56 1.53
C PHE A 26 16.89 -11.48 2.56
N ALA A 27 17.83 -10.59 2.28
CA ALA A 27 18.16 -9.50 3.17
C ALA A 27 18.54 -8.22 2.41
N LEU A 28 18.32 -7.09 3.06
CA LEU A 28 18.90 -5.81 2.68
C LEU A 28 20.24 -5.62 3.42
N PRO A 29 21.17 -4.84 2.86
CA PRO A 29 22.24 -4.21 3.62
C PRO A 29 21.77 -3.67 4.97
N GLY A 30 22.56 -3.90 6.03
CA GLY A 30 22.23 -3.49 7.39
C GLY A 30 21.18 -4.35 8.11
N GLY A 31 20.46 -5.23 7.40
CA GLY A 31 19.53 -6.21 7.97
C GLY A 31 20.22 -7.27 8.82
N GLU A 32 19.45 -8.04 9.60
CA GLU A 32 19.98 -9.12 10.44
C GLU A 32 19.49 -10.48 9.92
N VAL A 33 20.40 -11.45 9.88
CA VAL A 33 20.08 -12.84 9.51
C VAL A 33 20.53 -13.80 10.59
N ARG A 34 19.71 -14.83 10.82
CA ARG A 34 20.04 -15.94 11.70
C ARG A 34 20.62 -17.09 10.88
N ILE A 35 21.88 -17.40 11.13
CA ILE A 35 22.62 -18.52 10.57
C ILE A 35 22.54 -19.67 11.58
N SER A 36 21.82 -20.75 11.25
CA SER A 36 21.67 -21.91 12.12
C SER A 36 22.50 -23.08 11.61
N GLY A 37 23.01 -23.90 12.52
CA GLY A 37 23.95 -24.95 12.21
C GLY A 37 24.48 -25.67 13.44
N THR A 38 25.70 -26.17 13.33
CA THR A 38 26.41 -26.88 14.41
C THR A 38 27.86 -26.44 14.44
N GLY A 39 28.43 -26.30 15.65
CA GLY A 39 29.83 -25.93 15.83
C GLY A 39 30.14 -24.49 15.40
N LEU A 40 29.18 -23.57 15.52
CA LEU A 40 29.30 -22.20 15.00
C LEU A 40 29.92 -21.19 15.99
N ARG A 41 30.25 -21.63 17.22
CA ARG A 41 30.89 -20.80 18.25
C ARG A 41 32.38 -21.11 18.36
N SER A 42 33.18 -20.07 18.61
CA SER A 42 34.60 -20.20 18.99
C SER A 42 34.78 -21.00 20.28
N HIS A 43 35.85 -21.79 20.36
CA HIS A 43 36.19 -22.52 21.59
C HIS A 43 36.62 -21.59 22.73
N ASP A 44 37.35 -20.52 22.42
CA ASP A 44 37.88 -19.55 23.40
C ASP A 44 36.89 -18.44 23.78
N MET A 45 35.58 -18.63 23.53
CA MET A 45 34.53 -17.62 23.73
C MET A 45 34.78 -16.30 22.96
N ARG A 46 35.69 -16.30 21.99
CA ARG A 46 35.84 -15.22 21.01
C ARG A 46 34.59 -15.15 20.12
N ARG A 47 34.41 -14.02 19.44
CA ARG A 47 33.34 -13.93 18.45
C ARG A 47 33.79 -14.63 17.17
N PRO A 48 32.95 -15.50 16.58
CA PRO A 48 33.24 -16.05 15.27
C PRO A 48 33.31 -14.93 14.23
N THR A 49 34.07 -15.13 13.17
CA THR A 49 33.99 -14.27 11.98
C THR A 49 32.88 -14.79 11.08
N VAL A 50 32.02 -13.90 10.58
CA VAL A 50 31.04 -14.22 9.54
C VAL A 50 31.41 -13.44 8.29
N ARG A 51 31.36 -14.08 7.11
CA ARG A 51 31.60 -13.40 5.83
C ARG A 51 30.45 -13.64 4.86
N PHE A 52 30.11 -12.60 4.11
CA PHE A 52 29.15 -12.61 3.01
C PHE A 52 29.96 -12.43 1.72
N GLY A 53 30.32 -13.53 1.06
CA GLY A 53 31.41 -13.52 0.08
C GLY A 53 32.71 -13.03 0.73
N ASP A 54 33.22 -11.90 0.23
CA ASP A 54 34.45 -11.30 0.76
C ASP A 54 34.24 -10.29 1.89
N GLU A 55 32.98 -9.94 2.17
CA GLU A 55 32.66 -8.88 3.12
C GLU A 55 32.51 -9.43 4.55
N PRO A 56 33.30 -8.96 5.53
CA PRO A 56 33.14 -9.34 6.91
C PRO A 56 31.87 -8.72 7.51
N ALA A 57 31.14 -9.51 8.28
CA ALA A 57 29.90 -9.11 8.92
C ALA A 57 30.03 -8.94 10.43
N GLY A 58 29.30 -7.96 10.96
CA GLY A 58 29.18 -7.76 12.40
C GLY A 58 28.35 -8.88 13.03
N VAL A 59 28.96 -9.61 13.98
CA VAL A 59 28.24 -10.63 14.78
C VAL A 59 27.53 -9.97 15.96
N VAL A 60 26.22 -10.14 16.00
CA VAL A 60 25.32 -9.63 17.05
C VAL A 60 25.27 -10.63 18.20
N ILE A 61 25.00 -11.91 17.89
CA ILE A 61 24.90 -13.01 18.86
C ILE A 61 25.60 -14.24 18.30
N SER A 62 26.29 -15.00 19.15
CA SER A 62 26.87 -16.29 18.79
C SER A 62 26.52 -17.35 19.84
N SER A 63 26.20 -18.53 19.35
CA SER A 63 26.05 -19.77 20.09
C SER A 63 26.59 -20.93 19.25
N ASP A 64 26.60 -22.13 19.81
CA ASP A 64 27.09 -23.31 19.10
C ASP A 64 26.16 -23.71 17.93
N ASP A 65 24.85 -23.53 18.11
CA ASP A 65 23.83 -23.94 17.13
C ASP A 65 23.38 -22.80 16.19
N PHE A 66 23.74 -21.55 16.49
CA PHE A 66 23.40 -20.41 15.65
C PHE A 66 24.26 -19.17 15.87
N VAL A 67 24.34 -18.33 14.85
CA VAL A 67 24.93 -16.98 14.87
C VAL A 67 23.93 -15.99 14.26
N VAL A 68 23.78 -14.81 14.85
CA VAL A 68 23.05 -13.69 14.25
C VAL A 68 24.07 -12.67 13.74
N ALA A 69 24.03 -12.38 12.44
CA ALA A 69 24.96 -11.47 11.79
C ALA A 69 24.21 -10.34 11.08
N ARG A 70 24.80 -9.14 11.10
CA ARG A 70 24.33 -8.00 10.32
C ARG A 70 24.90 -8.10 8.91
N VAL A 71 24.04 -7.98 7.89
CA VAL A 71 24.44 -8.00 6.48
C VAL A 71 25.29 -6.75 6.17
N PRO A 72 26.52 -6.90 5.66
CA PRO A 72 27.38 -5.76 5.30
C PRO A 72 26.79 -4.87 4.22
N GLU A 73 27.19 -3.59 4.19
CA GLU A 73 26.73 -2.63 3.17
C GLU A 73 27.15 -3.03 1.75
N ALA A 74 28.36 -3.56 1.59
CA ALA A 74 28.91 -4.00 0.31
C ALA A 74 28.57 -5.47 -0.04
N ALA A 75 27.75 -6.15 0.77
CA ALA A 75 27.46 -7.56 0.55
C ALA A 75 26.63 -7.78 -0.72
N ASN A 76 27.06 -8.76 -1.51
CA ASN A 76 26.33 -9.24 -2.69
C ASN A 76 25.64 -10.57 -2.40
N SER A 77 24.68 -10.93 -3.25
CA SER A 77 24.10 -12.27 -3.23
C SER A 77 25.18 -13.33 -3.44
N GLY A 78 25.24 -14.34 -2.58
CA GLY A 78 26.28 -15.36 -2.63
C GLY A 78 26.42 -16.17 -1.34
N PRO A 79 27.51 -16.93 -1.21
CA PRO A 79 27.72 -17.80 -0.07
C PRO A 79 28.06 -17.00 1.19
N VAL A 80 27.41 -17.37 2.29
CA VAL A 80 27.74 -16.92 3.64
C VAL A 80 28.49 -18.03 4.35
N VAL A 81 29.56 -17.68 5.06
CA VAL A 81 30.38 -18.62 5.86
C VAL A 81 30.54 -18.12 7.28
N VAL A 82 30.68 -19.07 8.22
CA VAL A 82 31.02 -18.82 9.62
C VAL A 82 32.37 -19.45 9.93
N ILE A 83 33.21 -18.69 10.62
CA ILE A 83 34.59 -19.04 10.97
C ILE A 83 34.74 -18.85 12.48
N PRO A 84 34.41 -19.85 13.31
CA PRO A 84 34.51 -19.77 14.76
C PRO A 84 35.95 -19.68 15.27
N ASP A 85 36.95 -20.22 14.58
CA ASP A 85 38.36 -20.07 14.96
C ASP A 85 39.21 -20.06 13.67
N GLU A 86 39.92 -21.15 13.36
CA GLU A 86 40.59 -21.37 12.07
C GLU A 86 39.77 -22.28 11.12
N ALA A 87 38.65 -22.82 11.60
CA ALA A 87 37.79 -23.70 10.80
C ALA A 87 36.71 -22.92 10.06
N THR A 88 36.55 -23.15 8.75
CA THR A 88 35.51 -22.54 7.92
C THR A 88 34.34 -23.50 7.73
N SER A 89 33.11 -23.00 7.84
CA SER A 89 31.90 -23.76 7.52
C SER A 89 31.76 -24.04 6.02
N ASN A 90 30.76 -24.84 5.64
CA ASN A 90 30.25 -24.76 4.27
C ASN A 90 29.73 -23.35 3.97
N GLY A 91 29.73 -22.98 2.69
CA GLY A 91 28.98 -21.84 2.19
C GLY A 91 27.48 -22.15 2.18
N PHE A 92 26.67 -21.17 2.56
CA PHE A 92 25.22 -21.22 2.42
C PHE A 92 24.75 -19.97 1.70
N ASP A 93 24.04 -20.15 0.58
CA ASP A 93 23.65 -19.02 -0.26
C ASP A 93 22.58 -18.15 0.42
N LEU A 94 22.82 -16.85 0.37
CA LEU A 94 21.87 -15.81 0.75
C LEU A 94 21.69 -14.84 -0.41
N LYS A 95 20.45 -14.37 -0.64
CA LYS A 95 20.18 -13.31 -1.60
C LYS A 95 20.19 -11.96 -0.89
N VAL A 96 21.15 -11.12 -1.25
CA VAL A 96 21.25 -9.74 -0.77
C VAL A 96 20.77 -8.79 -1.87
N ALA A 97 19.86 -7.89 -1.50
CA ALA A 97 19.34 -6.86 -2.39
C ALA A 97 20.37 -5.73 -2.58
N VAL A 98 20.36 -5.12 -3.77
CA VAL A 98 21.27 -4.03 -4.14
C VAL A 98 20.49 -2.72 -4.22
N PRO A 99 21.02 -1.61 -3.68
CA PRO A 99 20.38 -0.30 -3.84
C PRO A 99 20.39 0.13 -5.30
N ILE A 100 19.21 0.50 -5.82
CA ILE A 100 19.06 1.00 -7.20
C ILE A 100 18.88 2.52 -7.28
N ALA A 101 18.54 3.16 -6.15
CA ALA A 101 18.41 4.61 -6.03
C ALA A 101 18.47 5.01 -4.55
N GLU A 102 19.06 6.17 -4.27
CA GLU A 102 19.23 6.72 -2.92
C GLU A 102 18.67 8.15 -2.83
N ASN A 103 18.59 8.68 -1.60
CA ASN A 103 18.06 10.02 -1.32
C ASN A 103 16.60 10.24 -1.79
N LEU A 104 15.86 9.14 -1.88
CA LEU A 104 14.42 9.13 -2.08
C LEU A 104 13.76 8.98 -0.71
N HIS A 105 12.67 9.72 -0.49
CA HIS A 105 11.84 9.58 0.72
C HIS A 105 10.48 8.98 0.34
N PRO A 106 10.44 7.68 -0.03
CA PRO A 106 9.18 7.01 -0.37
C PRO A 106 8.26 7.01 0.84
N VAL A 107 7.04 7.50 0.65
CA VAL A 107 6.04 7.55 1.72
C VAL A 107 5.04 6.39 1.67
N THR A 108 5.13 5.53 0.65
CA THR A 108 4.31 4.32 0.47
C THR A 108 4.91 3.41 -0.61
N ASN A 109 4.19 2.33 -0.94
CA ASN A 109 4.53 1.39 -2.01
C ASN A 109 4.88 2.09 -3.33
N PRO A 110 5.95 1.65 -3.99
CA PRO A 110 6.22 2.07 -5.36
C PRO A 110 5.25 1.41 -6.34
N ALA A 111 5.20 1.92 -7.57
CA ALA A 111 4.41 1.35 -8.66
C ALA A 111 5.23 1.23 -9.94
N ILE A 112 4.87 0.29 -10.81
CA ILE A 112 5.55 0.05 -12.09
C ILE A 112 4.56 0.27 -13.23
N ASP A 113 4.99 0.95 -14.29
CA ASP A 113 4.22 1.07 -15.53
C ASP A 113 4.45 -0.12 -16.48
N HIS A 114 3.71 -0.17 -17.59
CA HIS A 114 3.83 -1.27 -18.58
C HIS A 114 5.18 -1.33 -19.29
N GLU A 115 5.98 -0.26 -19.24
CA GLU A 115 7.34 -0.21 -19.81
C GLU A 115 8.39 -0.70 -18.81
N GLY A 116 8.01 -0.97 -17.56
CA GLY A 116 8.91 -1.40 -16.50
C GLY A 116 9.55 -0.24 -15.72
N ASN A 117 9.10 0.99 -15.92
CA ASN A 117 9.60 2.13 -15.16
C ASN A 117 8.97 2.15 -13.76
N LEU A 118 9.80 2.43 -12.75
CA LEU A 118 9.40 2.48 -11.36
C LEU A 118 9.03 3.93 -10.96
N PHE A 119 7.93 4.08 -10.24
CA PHE A 119 7.46 5.35 -9.72
C PHE A 119 7.42 5.31 -8.21
N VAL A 120 8.10 6.28 -7.60
CA VAL A 120 8.23 6.40 -6.16
C VAL A 120 7.74 7.79 -5.75
N THR A 121 6.91 7.84 -4.71
CA THR A 121 6.41 9.12 -4.20
C THR A 121 7.43 9.78 -3.29
N PHE A 122 7.37 11.09 -3.24
CA PHE A 122 8.12 11.91 -2.30
C PHE A 122 7.14 12.89 -1.68
N SER A 123 6.99 12.84 -0.36
CA SER A 123 6.15 13.81 0.36
C SER A 123 6.88 14.31 1.58
N GLY A 124 6.90 15.63 1.73
CA GLY A 124 7.26 16.29 2.96
C GLY A 124 6.19 16.12 4.03
N SER A 125 6.35 16.88 5.13
CA SER A 125 5.36 16.98 6.20
C SER A 125 3.98 17.41 5.67
N ARG A 126 2.92 17.13 6.41
CA ARG A 126 1.55 17.51 6.00
C ARG A 126 1.45 19.03 5.80
N GLY A 127 0.95 19.47 4.65
CA GLY A 127 0.88 20.87 4.24
C GLY A 127 2.17 21.43 3.63
N GLN A 128 3.28 20.68 3.68
CA GLN A 128 4.54 21.08 3.05
C GLN A 128 4.51 20.73 1.56
N LYS A 129 4.77 21.73 0.73
CA LYS A 129 5.05 21.54 -0.69
C LYS A 129 6.49 21.06 -0.88
N VAL A 130 6.66 20.10 -1.76
CA VAL A 130 7.97 19.57 -2.18
C VAL A 130 8.21 19.90 -3.65
N PRO A 131 9.48 20.07 -4.07
CA PRO A 131 9.79 20.41 -5.46
C PRO A 131 9.41 19.28 -6.44
N VAL A 132 9.50 18.03 -5.98
CA VAL A 132 9.12 16.84 -6.73
C VAL A 132 8.28 15.95 -5.82
N SER A 133 7.10 15.56 -6.29
CA SER A 133 6.15 14.71 -5.58
C SER A 133 6.23 13.25 -6.01
N ILE A 134 6.71 12.98 -7.23
CA ILE A 134 6.95 11.64 -7.77
C ILE A 134 8.21 11.63 -8.61
N TYR A 135 9.08 10.65 -8.38
CA TYR A 135 10.21 10.33 -9.24
C TYR A 135 9.89 9.13 -10.12
N LYS A 136 10.32 9.18 -11.37
CA LYS A 136 10.38 8.06 -12.30
C LYS A 136 11.81 7.51 -12.29
N ILE A 137 11.95 6.20 -12.21
CA ILE A 137 13.21 5.49 -12.29
C ILE A 137 13.07 4.56 -13.51
N ASP A 138 13.87 4.81 -14.54
CA ASP A 138 13.80 4.00 -15.76
C ASP A 138 14.40 2.59 -15.56
N THR A 139 14.28 1.74 -16.57
CA THR A 139 14.79 0.36 -16.53
C THR A 139 16.32 0.25 -16.44
N SER A 140 17.04 1.36 -16.64
CA SER A 140 18.48 1.50 -16.40
C SER A 140 18.79 2.15 -15.04
N TYR A 141 17.78 2.29 -14.18
CA TYR A 141 17.83 2.91 -12.85
C TYR A 141 18.18 4.40 -12.82
N HIS A 142 18.03 5.13 -13.93
CA HIS A 142 18.17 6.58 -13.87
C HIS A 142 16.95 7.23 -13.24
N VAL A 143 17.19 8.01 -12.18
CA VAL A 143 16.15 8.74 -11.44
C VAL A 143 15.88 10.09 -12.12
N LYS A 144 14.60 10.37 -12.42
CA LYS A 144 14.15 11.63 -13.03
C LYS A 144 12.90 12.15 -12.30
N PRO A 145 12.78 13.47 -12.05
CA PRO A 145 11.52 14.06 -11.62
C PRO A 145 10.40 13.76 -12.61
N PHE A 146 9.23 13.35 -12.12
CA PHE A 146 8.07 13.06 -12.97
C PHE A 146 6.90 14.00 -12.71
N LEU A 147 6.48 14.12 -11.45
CA LEU A 147 5.36 14.97 -11.06
C LEU A 147 5.81 15.99 -10.01
N SER A 148 5.60 17.26 -10.31
CA SER A 148 5.73 18.38 -9.38
C SER A 148 4.34 18.85 -8.93
N GLU A 149 4.29 19.77 -7.96
CA GLU A 149 3.07 20.51 -7.57
C GLU A 149 1.98 19.71 -6.84
N LEU A 150 2.02 18.37 -6.81
CA LEU A 150 1.07 17.59 -6.04
C LEU A 150 1.42 17.61 -4.55
N MET A 151 0.69 18.38 -3.77
CA MET A 151 0.93 18.51 -2.34
C MET A 151 0.56 17.22 -1.59
N ASN A 152 1.51 16.73 -0.78
CA ASN A 152 1.43 15.48 -0.03
C ASN A 152 0.93 14.28 -0.85
N ALA A 153 1.51 14.07 -2.03
CA ALA A 153 1.35 12.84 -2.80
C ALA A 153 1.65 11.62 -1.92
N HIS A 154 0.84 10.58 -2.04
CA HIS A 154 0.97 9.37 -1.22
C HIS A 154 1.07 8.14 -2.08
N GLY A 155 -0.05 7.47 -2.36
CA GLY A 155 -0.16 6.26 -3.18
C GLY A 155 -0.06 6.58 -4.66
N VAL A 156 0.63 5.71 -5.40
CA VAL A 156 0.61 5.64 -6.87
C VAL A 156 0.08 4.27 -7.26
N ALA A 157 -0.77 4.22 -8.28
CA ALA A 157 -1.16 2.99 -8.94
C ALA A 157 -1.43 3.25 -10.43
N PHE A 158 -1.33 2.21 -11.24
CA PHE A 158 -1.72 2.23 -12.64
C PHE A 158 -2.95 1.35 -12.83
N ASP A 159 -3.87 1.77 -13.69
CA ASP A 159 -4.90 0.87 -14.20
C ASP A 159 -4.35 -0.02 -15.33
N ARG A 160 -5.14 -1.00 -15.77
CA ARG A 160 -4.77 -1.89 -16.89
C ARG A 160 -4.47 -1.15 -18.20
N GLU A 161 -5.01 0.04 -18.39
CA GLU A 161 -4.75 0.85 -19.58
C GLU A 161 -3.46 1.70 -19.45
N GLY A 162 -2.76 1.63 -18.32
CA GLY A 162 -1.52 2.36 -18.06
C GLY A 162 -1.72 3.79 -17.59
N GLN A 163 -2.95 4.18 -17.24
CA GLN A 163 -3.21 5.51 -16.67
C GLN A 163 -2.76 5.54 -15.21
N MET A 164 -1.96 6.55 -14.85
CA MET A 164 -1.51 6.76 -13.47
C MET A 164 -2.60 7.41 -12.62
N TYR A 165 -2.73 6.93 -11.38
CA TYR A 165 -3.53 7.50 -10.32
C TYR A 165 -2.66 7.80 -9.11
N VAL A 166 -2.92 8.92 -8.45
CA VAL A 166 -2.15 9.37 -7.30
C VAL A 166 -3.08 9.90 -6.21
N SER A 167 -2.96 9.40 -4.98
CA SER A 167 -3.69 9.95 -3.84
C SER A 167 -2.95 11.14 -3.22
N SER A 168 -3.71 12.12 -2.73
CA SER A 168 -3.20 13.21 -1.90
C SER A 168 -3.79 13.14 -0.49
N ARG A 169 -2.90 13.08 0.51
CA ARG A 169 -3.28 13.11 1.93
C ARG A 169 -3.81 14.47 2.37
N GLN A 170 -3.54 15.54 1.62
CA GLN A 170 -3.91 16.87 2.03
C GLN A 170 -5.42 17.08 1.95
N ASN A 171 -6.01 16.71 0.81
CA ASN A 171 -7.41 16.97 0.48
C ASN A 171 -8.26 15.70 0.35
N GLY A 172 -7.67 14.52 0.47
CA GLY A 172 -8.42 13.25 0.36
C GLY A 172 -8.90 12.98 -1.06
N THR A 173 -8.17 13.49 -2.04
CA THR A 173 -8.46 13.35 -3.46
C THR A 173 -7.52 12.31 -4.07
N VAL A 174 -8.06 11.48 -4.95
CA VAL A 174 -7.27 10.73 -5.92
C VAL A 174 -7.28 11.50 -7.23
N TYR A 175 -6.12 11.68 -7.84
CA TYR A 175 -5.91 12.34 -9.11
C TYR A 175 -5.59 11.32 -10.19
N ARG A 176 -6.08 11.57 -11.40
CA ARG A 176 -5.51 11.00 -12.63
C ARG A 176 -4.37 11.90 -13.10
N VAL A 177 -3.26 11.29 -13.46
CA VAL A 177 -2.05 12.01 -13.89
C VAL A 177 -1.69 11.60 -15.31
N ALA A 178 -1.70 12.55 -16.23
CA ALA A 178 -1.28 12.33 -17.61
C ALA A 178 0.26 12.23 -17.69
N PRO A 179 0.83 11.60 -18.75
CA PRO A 179 2.28 11.49 -18.92
C PRO A 179 3.04 12.82 -18.93
N ASN A 180 2.36 13.90 -19.32
CA ASN A 180 2.91 15.27 -19.29
C ASN A 180 2.81 15.95 -17.90
N GLY A 181 2.40 15.23 -16.86
CA GLY A 181 2.22 15.74 -15.50
C GLY A 181 0.90 16.46 -15.24
N THR A 182 0.02 16.61 -16.23
CA THR A 182 -1.30 17.26 -16.03
C THR A 182 -2.17 16.39 -15.13
N MET A 183 -2.80 17.01 -14.13
CA MET A 183 -3.63 16.32 -13.14
C MET A 183 -5.11 16.68 -13.26
N SER A 184 -5.99 15.72 -13.03
CA SER A 184 -7.44 15.95 -12.87
C SER A 184 -7.98 15.12 -11.72
N ALA A 185 -8.96 15.63 -10.98
CA ALA A 185 -9.56 14.91 -9.87
C ALA A 185 -10.30 13.65 -10.38
N TYR A 186 -9.95 12.49 -9.83
CA TYR A 186 -10.59 11.21 -10.10
C TYR A 186 -11.73 10.96 -9.10
N ALA A 187 -11.43 11.07 -7.80
CA ALA A 187 -12.38 10.85 -6.72
C ALA A 187 -12.01 11.73 -5.52
N GLU A 188 -13.00 12.16 -4.75
CA GLU A 188 -12.82 13.10 -3.64
C GLU A 188 -13.53 12.64 -2.37
N GLY A 189 -13.08 13.20 -1.24
CA GLY A 189 -13.77 13.07 0.03
C GLY A 189 -13.46 11.77 0.78
N MET A 190 -12.30 11.20 0.55
CA MET A 190 -11.81 10.02 1.28
C MET A 190 -11.01 10.41 2.53
N GLY A 191 -11.29 11.58 3.12
CA GLY A 191 -10.58 12.08 4.29
C GLY A 191 -9.08 12.28 4.05
N VAL A 192 -8.24 11.49 4.70
CA VAL A 192 -6.78 11.46 4.47
C VAL A 192 -6.46 10.22 3.63
N ALA A 193 -6.58 10.34 2.30
CA ALA A 193 -6.33 9.24 1.37
C ALA A 193 -4.85 8.83 1.39
N THR A 194 -4.57 7.53 1.46
CA THR A 194 -3.23 6.94 1.63
C THR A 194 -2.90 5.95 0.51
N GLY A 195 -2.86 4.65 0.78
CA GLY A 195 -2.58 3.62 -0.23
C GLY A 195 -3.71 3.48 -1.24
N ILE A 196 -3.36 3.18 -2.49
CA ILE A 196 -4.32 2.91 -3.57
C ILE A 196 -3.90 1.67 -4.36
N ALA A 197 -4.88 0.92 -4.88
CA ALA A 197 -4.65 -0.25 -5.74
C ALA A 197 -5.87 -0.56 -6.60
N PHE A 198 -5.66 -1.15 -7.77
CA PHE A 198 -6.74 -1.66 -8.63
C PHE A 198 -6.92 -3.16 -8.44
N ASP A 199 -8.17 -3.63 -8.51
CA ASP A 199 -8.47 -5.05 -8.72
C ASP A 199 -8.53 -5.41 -10.22
N ARG A 200 -8.77 -6.69 -10.52
CA ARG A 200 -8.86 -7.18 -11.91
C ARG A 200 -10.04 -6.63 -12.70
N GLU A 201 -11.07 -6.16 -12.01
CA GLU A 201 -12.27 -5.55 -12.60
C GLU A 201 -12.11 -4.03 -12.80
N GLN A 202 -10.93 -3.48 -12.46
CA GLN A 202 -10.59 -2.07 -12.53
C GLN A 202 -11.36 -1.22 -11.50
N ASN A 203 -11.76 -1.82 -10.38
CA ASN A 203 -12.22 -1.05 -9.22
C ASN A 203 -10.99 -0.53 -8.46
N LEU A 204 -11.03 0.76 -8.11
CA LEU A 204 -9.98 1.40 -7.32
C LEU A 204 -10.29 1.28 -5.83
N TYR A 205 -9.35 0.73 -5.08
CA TYR A 205 -9.36 0.68 -3.63
C TYR A 205 -8.51 1.83 -3.09
N VAL A 206 -9.04 2.56 -2.12
CA VAL A 206 -8.35 3.71 -1.49
C VAL A 206 -8.45 3.55 0.02
N GLY A 207 -7.31 3.42 0.70
CA GLY A 207 -7.29 3.44 2.16
C GLY A 207 -7.22 4.86 2.70
N ASP A 208 -7.83 5.12 3.85
CA ASP A 208 -7.61 6.34 4.61
C ASP A 208 -6.92 6.09 5.97
N ARG A 209 -6.48 7.18 6.61
CA ARG A 209 -5.79 7.11 7.90
C ARG A 209 -6.70 6.69 9.08
N SER A 210 -8.01 6.63 8.88
CA SER A 210 -8.95 6.12 9.90
C SER A 210 -9.04 4.59 9.87
N GLY A 211 -8.46 3.94 8.87
CA GLY A 211 -8.56 2.50 8.64
C GLY A 211 -9.71 2.11 7.70
N THR A 212 -10.36 3.09 7.06
CA THR A 212 -11.43 2.83 6.09
C THR A 212 -10.82 2.52 4.72
N ILE A 213 -11.33 1.48 4.05
CA ILE A 213 -11.02 1.20 2.65
C ILE A 213 -12.25 1.53 1.79
N PHE A 214 -12.11 2.53 0.93
CA PHE A 214 -13.12 2.88 -0.07
C PHE A 214 -12.92 2.01 -1.31
N LYS A 215 -14.02 1.48 -1.86
CA LYS A 215 -14.06 0.87 -3.19
C LYS A 215 -14.76 1.83 -4.16
N ILE A 216 -14.06 2.21 -5.22
CA ILE A 216 -14.59 3.06 -6.29
C ILE A 216 -14.73 2.18 -7.54
N ALA A 217 -15.97 1.90 -7.94
CA ALA A 217 -16.24 1.11 -9.13
C ALA A 217 -15.70 1.81 -10.40
N ARG A 218 -15.24 1.01 -11.38
CA ARG A 218 -14.70 1.52 -12.66
C ARG A 218 -15.69 2.45 -13.37
N ASP A 219 -16.95 2.03 -13.43
CA ASP A 219 -18.06 2.75 -14.07
C ASP A 219 -18.64 3.88 -13.20
N ARG A 220 -18.16 3.98 -11.94
CA ARG A 220 -18.51 5.00 -10.95
C ARG A 220 -20.02 5.22 -10.84
N GLN A 221 -20.82 4.16 -10.95
CA GLN A 221 -22.27 4.34 -11.03
C GLN A 221 -22.80 5.15 -9.86
N ILE A 222 -22.41 4.87 -8.60
CA ILE A 222 -22.88 5.64 -7.44
C ILE A 222 -21.78 5.75 -6.37
N GLY A 223 -21.40 6.97 -5.99
CA GLY A 223 -20.43 7.25 -4.93
C GLY A 223 -21.05 7.94 -3.73
N ARG A 224 -20.65 7.54 -2.50
CA ARG A 224 -21.10 8.11 -1.21
C ARG A 224 -22.63 8.12 -1.03
N PRO A 225 -23.32 6.96 -1.15
CA PRO A 225 -24.72 6.87 -0.81
C PRO A 225 -24.92 7.19 0.68
N GLN A 226 -25.81 8.13 1.01
CA GLN A 226 -26.12 8.51 2.40
C GLN A 226 -27.59 8.19 2.73
N GLY A 227 -28.49 9.14 2.53
CA GLY A 227 -29.92 8.93 2.74
C GLY A 227 -30.59 8.25 1.55
N MET A 228 -31.56 7.38 1.86
CA MET A 228 -32.23 6.53 0.89
C MET A 228 -33.73 6.50 1.14
N ALA A 229 -34.51 6.49 0.06
CA ALA A 229 -35.97 6.30 0.12
C ALA A 229 -36.45 5.54 -1.11
N PHE A 230 -37.48 4.71 -0.93
CA PHE A 230 -38.16 4.06 -2.04
C PHE A 230 -39.43 4.81 -2.43
N ASP A 231 -39.71 4.86 -3.73
CA ASP A 231 -41.02 5.23 -4.23
C ASP A 231 -41.98 4.01 -4.26
N SER A 232 -43.25 4.29 -4.52
CA SER A 232 -44.31 3.27 -4.62
C SER A 232 -44.16 2.30 -5.79
N ALA A 233 -43.30 2.59 -6.77
CA ALA A 233 -42.99 1.71 -7.89
C ALA A 233 -41.75 0.83 -7.63
N GLY A 234 -41.14 0.96 -6.44
CA GLY A 234 -39.94 0.19 -6.06
C GLY A 234 -38.62 0.79 -6.56
N ASN A 235 -38.61 2.03 -7.05
CA ASN A 235 -37.36 2.71 -7.39
C ASN A 235 -36.68 3.21 -6.11
N LEU A 236 -35.36 3.00 -6.00
CA LEU A 236 -34.54 3.49 -4.91
C LEU A 236 -33.98 4.87 -5.24
N TYR A 237 -34.22 5.85 -4.38
CA TYR A 237 -33.64 7.19 -4.48
C TYR A 237 -32.55 7.33 -3.42
N VAL A 238 -31.37 7.79 -3.83
CA VAL A 238 -30.18 7.86 -2.98
C VAL A 238 -29.54 9.25 -3.08
N ALA A 239 -29.28 9.90 -1.96
CA ALA A 239 -28.37 11.05 -1.92
C ALA A 239 -26.95 10.55 -2.16
N ALA A 240 -26.39 10.85 -3.33
CA ALA A 240 -25.10 10.33 -3.78
C ALA A 240 -24.44 11.21 -4.85
N SER A 241 -23.24 10.82 -5.26
CA SER A 241 -22.58 11.28 -6.48
C SER A 241 -22.82 10.29 -7.61
N PHE A 242 -23.42 10.73 -8.71
CA PHE A 242 -23.65 9.95 -9.92
C PHE A 242 -22.86 10.55 -11.06
N THR A 243 -21.94 9.79 -11.66
CA THR A 243 -21.10 10.26 -12.79
C THR A 243 -20.38 11.60 -12.51
N GLY A 244 -19.93 11.81 -11.26
CA GLY A 244 -19.25 13.04 -10.82
C GLY A 244 -20.17 14.20 -10.43
N LYS A 245 -21.48 14.06 -10.57
CA LYS A 245 -22.47 15.07 -10.16
C LYS A 245 -23.14 14.67 -8.85
N ARG A 246 -23.19 15.57 -7.88
CA ARG A 246 -23.82 15.32 -6.57
C ARG A 246 -25.32 15.62 -6.62
N GLY A 247 -26.12 14.79 -5.97
CA GLY A 247 -27.56 14.94 -5.97
C GLY A 247 -28.35 13.75 -5.47
N ILE A 248 -29.63 13.69 -5.84
CA ILE A 248 -30.47 12.51 -5.66
C ILE A 248 -30.45 11.68 -6.94
N VAL A 249 -30.07 10.42 -6.80
CA VAL A 249 -29.95 9.42 -7.86
C VAL A 249 -31.09 8.43 -7.69
N ARG A 250 -31.90 8.25 -8.74
CA ARG A 250 -32.90 7.18 -8.81
C ARG A 250 -32.26 5.94 -9.42
N ILE A 251 -32.54 4.78 -8.85
CA ILE A 251 -32.16 3.45 -9.34
C ILE A 251 -33.45 2.64 -9.51
N THR A 252 -33.70 2.16 -10.72
CA THR A 252 -34.89 1.33 -11.01
C THR A 252 -34.67 -0.12 -10.59
N PRO A 253 -35.74 -0.95 -10.47
CA PRO A 253 -35.61 -2.39 -10.25
C PRO A 253 -34.72 -3.10 -11.29
N GLU A 254 -34.66 -2.58 -12.52
CA GLU A 254 -33.79 -3.04 -13.61
C GLU A 254 -32.34 -2.54 -13.47
N LYS A 255 -31.99 -1.94 -12.32
CA LYS A 255 -30.66 -1.41 -11.96
C LYS A 255 -30.20 -0.24 -12.83
N GLN A 256 -31.14 0.51 -13.44
CA GLN A 256 -30.80 1.70 -14.19
C GLN A 256 -30.73 2.92 -13.27
N ALA A 257 -29.57 3.56 -13.21
CA ALA A 257 -29.35 4.73 -12.37
C ALA A 257 -29.41 6.05 -13.18
N THR A 258 -30.11 7.04 -12.64
CA THR A 258 -30.28 8.37 -13.24
C THR A 258 -30.23 9.46 -12.17
N LEU A 259 -29.49 10.55 -12.41
CA LEU A 259 -29.53 11.73 -11.55
C LEU A 259 -30.86 12.47 -11.74
N CYS A 260 -31.64 12.64 -10.68
CA CYS A 260 -32.98 13.22 -10.75
C CYS A 260 -33.08 14.59 -10.05
N VAL A 261 -32.24 14.86 -9.05
CA VAL A 261 -32.08 16.19 -8.45
C VAL A 261 -30.60 16.48 -8.35
N SER A 262 -30.15 17.64 -8.81
CA SER A 262 -28.78 18.11 -8.60
C SER A 262 -28.71 18.97 -7.34
N GLY A 263 -27.72 18.75 -6.48
CA GLY A 263 -27.56 19.56 -5.27
C GLY A 263 -26.28 19.26 -4.51
N GLN A 264 -25.72 20.30 -3.90
CA GLN A 264 -24.53 20.18 -3.04
C GLN A 264 -24.95 19.84 -1.62
N ASN A 265 -24.11 19.06 -0.94
CA ASN A 265 -24.29 18.68 0.47
C ASN A 265 -25.64 18.02 0.80
N LEU A 266 -26.32 17.43 -0.19
CA LEU A 266 -27.50 16.60 0.04
C LEU A 266 -27.08 15.36 0.82
N VAL A 267 -27.72 15.15 1.97
CA VAL A 267 -27.45 14.03 2.88
C VAL A 267 -28.57 13.02 2.89
N GLY A 268 -29.77 13.39 2.48
CA GLY A 268 -30.88 12.45 2.40
C GLY A 268 -32.15 13.04 1.82
N LEU A 269 -33.16 12.17 1.74
CA LEU A 269 -34.50 12.51 1.35
C LEU A 269 -35.52 11.60 2.01
N CYS A 270 -36.76 12.07 2.08
CA CYS A 270 -37.94 11.23 2.23
C CYS A 270 -39.04 11.73 1.30
N PHE A 271 -39.99 10.86 0.96
CA PHE A 271 -41.18 11.26 0.22
C PHE A 271 -42.24 11.78 1.20
N ALA A 272 -42.89 12.88 0.81
CA ALA A 272 -43.97 13.51 1.57
C ALA A 272 -45.32 13.29 0.86
N PRO A 273 -46.45 13.38 1.60
CA PRO A 273 -47.78 13.34 1.00
C PRO A 273 -47.94 14.37 -0.12
N GLY A 274 -48.88 14.12 -1.05
CA GLY A 274 -49.17 15.06 -2.13
C GLY A 274 -48.16 15.05 -3.29
N ARG A 275 -47.45 13.92 -3.48
CA ARG A 275 -46.44 13.73 -4.53
C ARG A 275 -45.25 14.68 -4.42
N ALA A 276 -44.77 14.87 -3.20
CA ALA A 276 -43.63 15.71 -2.90
C ALA A 276 -42.51 14.89 -2.25
N ALA A 277 -41.35 15.51 -2.11
CA ALA A 277 -40.24 15.01 -1.32
C ALA A 277 -39.70 16.11 -0.42
N VAL A 278 -39.15 15.70 0.71
CA VAL A 278 -38.36 16.55 1.59
C VAL A 278 -36.91 16.13 1.45
N LEU A 279 -36.05 17.05 1.06
CA LEU A 279 -34.61 16.84 0.87
C LEU A 279 -33.85 17.46 2.04
N ALA A 280 -32.89 16.75 2.60
CA ALA A 280 -32.03 17.25 3.66
C ALA A 280 -30.62 17.52 3.11
N THR A 281 -30.07 18.68 3.46
CA THR A 281 -28.63 18.96 3.35
C THR A 281 -27.99 18.95 4.73
N THR A 282 -26.68 19.18 4.80
CA THR A 282 -25.95 19.34 6.07
C THR A 282 -26.42 20.53 6.91
N SER A 283 -27.19 21.47 6.35
CA SER A 283 -27.57 22.73 7.04
C SER A 283 -29.05 23.07 6.94
N SER A 284 -29.82 22.43 6.06
CA SER A 284 -31.18 22.87 5.74
C SER A 284 -32.04 21.72 5.22
N VAL A 285 -33.35 21.91 5.27
CA VAL A 285 -34.34 20.99 4.74
C VAL A 285 -35.17 21.73 3.69
N PHE A 286 -35.39 21.09 2.54
CA PHE A 286 -36.06 21.66 1.38
C PHE A 286 -37.29 20.83 1.04
N HIS A 287 -38.39 21.50 0.71
CA HIS A 287 -39.56 20.85 0.13
C HIS A 287 -39.47 20.90 -1.40
N LEU A 288 -39.67 19.75 -2.04
CA LEU A 288 -39.65 19.60 -3.50
C LEU A 288 -40.97 18.96 -3.97
N SER A 289 -41.77 19.71 -4.72
CA SER A 289 -42.90 19.12 -5.45
C SER A 289 -42.34 18.29 -6.61
N TRP A 290 -42.50 16.96 -6.57
CA TRP A 290 -41.76 16.05 -7.44
C TRP A 290 -42.62 15.08 -8.23
N ASN A 291 -43.94 15.16 -8.10
CA ASN A 291 -44.91 14.28 -8.77
C ASN A 291 -44.64 12.76 -8.61
N ILE A 292 -43.92 12.36 -7.56
CA ILE A 292 -43.57 10.97 -7.24
C ILE A 292 -44.22 10.61 -5.91
N HIS A 293 -44.84 9.44 -5.85
CA HIS A 293 -45.41 8.89 -4.62
C HIS A 293 -44.39 8.01 -3.91
N GLY A 294 -44.09 8.32 -2.65
CA GLY A 294 -43.31 7.45 -1.78
C GLY A 294 -43.99 6.13 -1.48
N LEU A 295 -43.24 5.19 -0.91
CA LEU A 295 -43.87 4.07 -0.20
C LEU A 295 -44.80 4.61 0.90
N PRO A 296 -46.04 4.09 1.00
CA PRO A 296 -46.92 4.45 2.10
C PRO A 296 -46.29 4.03 3.43
N LEU A 297 -46.49 4.84 4.47
CA LEU A 297 -46.14 4.45 5.84
C LEU A 297 -46.91 3.16 6.17
N LEU A 298 -46.20 2.15 6.67
CA LEU A 298 -46.85 0.94 7.17
C LEU A 298 -47.81 1.35 8.30
N PRO A 299 -49.03 0.77 8.35
CA PRO A 299 -50.02 1.08 9.38
C PRO A 299 -49.52 0.72 10.79
#